data_AF-A0A1Y2P274-F1
#
_entry.id   AF-A0A1Y2P274-F1
#
_cell.length_a   1.000
_cell.length_b   1.000
_cell.length_c   1.000
_cell.angle_alpha   90.00
_cell.angle_beta   90.00
_cell.angle_gamma   90.00
#
_symmetry.space_group_name_H-M   'P 1'
#
loop_
_entity.id
_entity.type
_entity.pdbx_description
1 polymer ?
#
loop_
_entity_poly.entity_id
_entity_poly.type
_entity_poly.pdbx_seq_one_letter_code
_entity_poly.pdbx_strand_id
1 'polypeptide(L)'
;MSCLRPTNLYPPASPAPIPSAFDPHAVERAWPLVSRWRARHSTLLLANWEGETTAVADRRLDEVGKRLRGPVDALPTGTPEHAAALAEYRDALTGLRNRPGGFWIAGPDPLAAEHALAGTVPLESLASVTLLSDGATRLVDKFALADWREVLAVLDSTGPDGLIRRVREVEGGDPDGRRWPRGKTHDDATVVHWPLS
;
A
#
# COMPACT_ATOMS: atom_id res chain seq x y z
N MET A 1 -26.27 -6.25 22.39
CA MET A 1 -24.83 -5.97 22.21
C MET A 1 -24.05 -7.21 22.60
N SER A 2 -23.44 -7.89 21.65
CA SER A 2 -22.46 -8.95 21.90
C SER A 2 -21.55 -9.04 20.68
N CYS A 3 -20.25 -8.82 20.91
CA CYS A 3 -19.18 -8.97 19.93
C CYS A 3 -18.98 -10.45 19.59
N LEU A 4 -19.02 -10.81 18.32
CA LEU A 4 -18.59 -12.12 17.84
C LEU A 4 -17.07 -12.09 17.57
N ARG A 5 -16.33 -12.88 18.36
CA ARG A 5 -14.97 -13.32 18.03
C ARG A 5 -15.05 -14.45 17.00
N PRO A 6 -14.15 -14.54 16.00
CA PRO A 6 -14.02 -15.74 15.20
C PRO A 6 -13.20 -16.80 15.97
N THR A 7 -13.82 -17.95 16.18
CA THR A 7 -13.18 -19.18 16.67
C THR A 7 -12.40 -19.88 15.55
N ASN A 8 -11.17 -20.27 15.88
CA ASN A 8 -10.26 -21.03 15.04
C ASN A 8 -10.74 -22.49 14.93
N LEU A 9 -11.04 -22.96 13.73
CA LEU A 9 -11.44 -24.35 13.46
C LEU A 9 -10.79 -24.86 12.17
N TYR A 10 -9.48 -25.14 12.18
CA TYR A 10 -8.86 -26.18 11.34
C TYR A 10 -7.51 -26.61 11.98
N PRO A 11 -7.23 -27.92 12.15
CA PRO A 11 -5.90 -28.37 12.56
C PRO A 11 -4.87 -28.17 11.43
N PRO A 12 -3.56 -28.06 11.73
CA PRO A 12 -2.55 -27.84 10.70
C PRO A 12 -2.42 -29.06 9.80
N ALA A 13 -2.70 -28.89 8.51
CA ALA A 13 -2.28 -29.85 7.49
C ALA A 13 -0.76 -29.77 7.36
N SER A 14 -0.08 -30.91 7.51
CA SER A 14 1.34 -31.04 7.23
C SER A 14 1.60 -30.64 5.76
N PRO A 15 2.57 -29.77 5.46
CA PRO A 15 2.85 -29.40 4.08
C PRO A 15 3.43 -30.61 3.33
N ALA A 16 2.85 -30.90 2.15
CA ALA A 16 3.41 -31.85 1.22
C ALA A 16 4.81 -31.37 0.77
N PRO A 17 5.77 -32.28 0.52
CA PRO A 17 7.10 -31.91 0.06
C PRO A 17 7.03 -31.23 -1.30
N ILE A 18 7.70 -30.08 -1.42
CA ILE A 18 7.89 -29.36 -2.68
C ILE A 18 8.80 -30.22 -3.58
N PRO A 19 8.43 -30.51 -4.83
CA PRO A 19 9.29 -31.27 -5.74
C PRO A 19 10.58 -30.49 -6.02
N SER A 20 11.72 -31.17 -5.89
CA SER A 20 13.08 -30.60 -5.89
C SER A 20 13.64 -30.28 -7.28
N ALA A 21 12.81 -29.90 -8.25
CA ALA A 21 13.28 -29.52 -9.58
C ALA A 21 12.36 -28.48 -10.20
N PHE A 22 12.80 -27.23 -10.16
CA PHE A 22 12.24 -26.15 -10.96
C PHE A 22 12.71 -26.35 -12.40
N ASP A 23 11.81 -26.76 -13.30
CA ASP A 23 12.06 -26.80 -14.74
C ASP A 23 11.77 -25.41 -15.34
N PRO A 24 12.78 -24.64 -15.78
CA PRO A 24 12.58 -23.32 -16.36
C PRO A 24 11.91 -23.33 -17.74
N HIS A 25 11.63 -24.50 -18.34
CA HIS A 25 10.96 -24.64 -19.64
C HIS A 25 9.46 -24.96 -19.56
N ALA A 26 8.86 -25.08 -18.37
CA ALA A 26 7.43 -25.31 -18.20
C ALA A 26 6.55 -24.04 -18.33
N VAL A 27 7.13 -22.90 -18.73
CA VAL A 27 6.42 -21.64 -18.98
C VAL A 27 5.88 -21.61 -20.41
N GLU A 28 5.19 -22.66 -20.83
CA GLU A 28 4.40 -22.62 -22.07
C GLU A 28 3.38 -23.78 -22.08
N ARG A 29 2.21 -23.50 -21.50
CA ARG A 29 0.87 -23.76 -22.08
C ARG A 29 -0.21 -23.74 -20.98
N ALA A 30 -1.27 -22.97 -21.27
CA ALA A 30 -2.51 -22.75 -20.51
C ALA A 30 -2.52 -21.53 -19.56
N TRP A 31 -2.70 -20.33 -20.13
CA TRP A 31 -3.03 -19.09 -19.43
C TRP A 31 -4.53 -18.79 -19.59
N PRO A 32 -5.42 -19.17 -18.66
CA PRO A 32 -6.63 -18.40 -18.45
C PRO A 32 -6.26 -17.10 -17.70
N LEU A 33 -6.95 -16.03 -18.06
CA LEU A 33 -6.70 -14.62 -17.72
C LEU A 33 -6.70 -14.37 -16.20
N VAL A 34 -5.55 -14.57 -15.54
CA VAL A 34 -5.34 -14.26 -14.13
C VAL A 34 -4.33 -13.12 -14.00
N SER A 35 -4.78 -11.95 -13.54
CA SER A 35 -3.86 -10.86 -13.22
C SER A 35 -3.19 -11.12 -11.87
N ARG A 36 -1.92 -11.53 -11.89
CA ARG A 36 -1.08 -11.63 -10.70
C ARG A 36 -0.46 -10.26 -10.41
N TRP A 37 -0.63 -9.75 -9.19
CA TRP A 37 0.00 -8.49 -8.76
C TRP A 37 0.94 -8.69 -7.57
N ARG A 38 1.90 -7.77 -7.41
CA ARG A 38 2.79 -7.65 -6.23
C ARG A 38 2.83 -6.19 -5.78
N ALA A 39 2.17 -5.89 -4.67
CA ALA A 39 2.22 -4.56 -4.05
C ALA A 39 3.41 -4.50 -3.09
N ARG A 40 4.28 -3.50 -3.25
CA ARG A 40 5.49 -3.34 -2.42
C ARG A 40 5.33 -2.24 -1.37
N HIS A 41 4.95 -1.03 -1.80
CA HIS A 41 4.48 0.11 -0.97
C HIS A 41 3.54 0.97 -1.82
N SER A 42 2.64 0.28 -2.50
CA SER A 42 1.70 0.90 -3.43
C SER A 42 0.38 0.22 -3.17
N THR A 43 -0.69 0.99 -3.24
CA THR A 43 -2.03 0.45 -3.08
C THR A 43 -2.55 0.00 -4.44
N LEU A 44 -3.01 -1.24 -4.52
CA LEU A 44 -3.82 -1.72 -5.63
C LEU A 44 -5.28 -1.52 -5.27
N LEU A 45 -5.96 -0.63 -5.98
CA LEU A 45 -7.39 -0.42 -5.87
C LEU A 45 -8.09 -1.17 -6.99
N LEU A 46 -8.99 -2.07 -6.61
CA LEU A 46 -9.85 -2.84 -7.51
C LEU A 46 -11.27 -2.31 -7.40
N ALA A 47 -11.92 -2.05 -8.53
CA ALA A 47 -13.32 -1.67 -8.56
C ALA A 47 -14.12 -2.67 -9.40
N ASN A 48 -15.28 -3.10 -8.90
CA ASN A 48 -16.22 -3.94 -9.66
C ASN A 48 -17.23 -3.06 -10.43
N TRP A 49 -18.05 -3.70 -11.27
CA TRP A 49 -19.09 -3.04 -12.06
C TRP A 49 -20.23 -2.41 -11.24
N GLU A 50 -20.33 -2.73 -9.95
CA GLU A 50 -21.28 -2.13 -9.00
C GLU A 50 -20.67 -0.91 -8.27
N GLY A 51 -19.41 -0.56 -8.59
CA GLY A 51 -18.67 0.53 -7.94
C GLY A 51 -18.19 0.21 -6.53
N GLU A 52 -18.22 -1.06 -6.11
CA GLU A 52 -17.56 -1.50 -4.88
C GLU A 52 -16.04 -1.50 -5.07
N THR A 53 -15.33 -1.01 -4.06
CA THR A 53 -13.88 -0.83 -4.09
C THR A 53 -13.19 -1.70 -3.05
N THR A 54 -12.16 -2.43 -3.48
CA THR A 54 -11.24 -3.15 -2.59
C THR A 54 -9.83 -2.60 -2.76
N ALA A 55 -9.24 -2.07 -1.68
CA ALA A 55 -7.86 -1.61 -1.67
C ALA A 55 -6.97 -2.68 -1.02
N VAL A 56 -5.89 -3.05 -1.72
CA VAL A 56 -4.91 -4.01 -1.24
C VAL A 56 -3.55 -3.34 -1.14
N ALA A 57 -2.96 -3.37 0.05
CA ALA A 57 -1.66 -2.79 0.34
C ALA A 57 -0.98 -3.56 1.47
N ASP A 58 0.35 -3.59 1.45
CA ASP A 58 1.13 -4.10 2.57
C ASP A 58 1.29 -3.03 3.65
N ARG A 59 0.62 -3.24 4.78
CA ARG A 59 0.55 -2.27 5.88
C ARG A 59 1.62 -2.47 6.95
N ARG A 60 2.53 -3.45 6.79
CA ARG A 60 3.54 -3.76 7.82
C ARG A 60 4.48 -2.59 8.08
N LEU A 61 4.89 -1.86 7.05
CA LEU A 61 5.70 -0.64 7.21
C LEU A 61 4.93 0.45 7.97
N ASP A 62 3.64 0.67 7.64
CA ASP A 62 2.79 1.64 8.33
C ASP A 62 2.66 1.32 9.82
N GLU A 63 2.43 0.05 10.15
CA GLU A 63 2.27 -0.44 11.52
C GLU A 63 3.55 -0.30 12.35
N VAL A 64 4.70 -0.61 11.75
CA VAL A 64 6.01 -0.38 12.38
C VAL A 64 6.26 1.11 12.54
N GLY A 65 6.03 1.89 11.50
CA GLY A 65 6.25 3.34 11.49
C GLY A 65 5.41 4.08 12.53
N LYS A 66 4.12 3.71 12.69
CA LYS A 66 3.21 4.28 13.70
C LYS A 66 3.77 4.21 15.12
N ARG A 67 4.53 3.16 15.46
CA ARG A 67 5.12 2.98 16.79
C ARG A 67 6.33 3.88 17.04
N LEU A 68 7.02 4.32 15.99
CA LEU A 68 8.30 5.03 16.08
C LEU A 68 8.18 6.51 15.73
N ARG A 69 7.11 6.93 15.04
CA ARG A 69 6.98 8.27 14.45
C ARG A 69 6.57 9.39 15.41
N GLY A 70 6.31 9.09 16.68
CA GLY A 70 5.86 10.08 17.68
C GLY A 70 6.73 11.34 17.75
N PRO A 71 8.07 11.22 17.87
CA PRO A 71 8.96 12.38 17.89
C PRO A 71 8.92 13.22 16.61
N VAL A 72 8.80 12.57 15.45
CA VAL A 72 8.68 13.26 14.15
C VAL A 72 7.39 14.05 14.09
N ASP A 73 6.28 13.45 14.53
CA ASP A 73 4.96 14.05 14.46
C ASP A 73 4.75 15.24 15.42
N ALA A 74 5.56 15.32 16.47
CA ALA A 74 5.50 16.41 17.43
C ALA A 74 6.13 17.71 16.91
N LEU A 75 6.86 17.65 15.79
CA LEU A 75 7.65 18.75 15.27
C LEU A 75 7.10 19.24 13.92
N PRO A 76 7.07 20.55 13.67
CA PRO A 76 6.66 21.07 12.36
C PRO A 76 7.59 20.57 11.25
N THR A 77 7.00 20.06 10.17
CA THR A 77 7.72 19.58 8.98
C THR A 77 8.62 20.69 8.44
N GLY A 78 9.87 20.33 8.09
CA GLY A 78 10.85 21.25 7.49
C GLY A 78 11.73 21.99 8.50
N THR A 79 11.46 21.89 9.81
CA THR A 79 12.36 22.42 10.84
C THR A 79 13.62 21.56 10.97
N PRO A 80 14.76 22.13 11.44
CA PRO A 80 15.98 21.36 11.72
C PRO A 80 15.75 20.23 12.73
N GLU A 81 14.95 20.48 13.76
CA GLU A 81 14.61 19.50 14.80
C GLU A 81 13.80 18.34 14.20
N HIS A 82 12.81 18.66 13.35
CA HIS A 82 12.06 17.64 12.63
C HIS A 82 12.96 16.81 11.71
N ALA A 83 13.94 17.43 11.04
CA ALA A 83 14.89 16.73 10.18
C ALA A 83 15.76 15.75 10.99
N ALA A 84 16.21 16.14 12.18
CA ALA A 84 16.95 15.27 13.08
C ALA A 84 16.09 14.08 13.56
N ALA A 85 14.87 14.34 14.04
CA ALA A 85 13.94 13.29 14.44
C ALA A 85 13.59 12.34 13.28
N LEU A 86 13.46 12.86 12.05
CA LEU A 86 13.20 12.04 10.86
C LEU A 86 14.39 11.14 10.50
N ALA A 87 15.62 11.60 10.72
CA ALA A 87 16.82 10.79 10.54
C ALA A 87 16.84 9.62 11.53
N GLU A 88 16.63 9.89 12.82
CA GLU A 88 16.54 8.85 13.86
C GLU A 88 15.43 7.83 13.56
N TYR A 89 14.26 8.30 13.13
CA TYR A 89 13.15 7.44 12.70
C TYR A 89 13.54 6.53 11.53
N ARG A 90 14.25 7.05 10.52
CA ARG A 90 14.70 6.27 9.37
C ARG A 90 15.76 5.24 9.75
N ASP A 91 16.66 5.58 10.66
CA ASP A 91 17.67 4.66 11.17
C ASP A 91 17.01 3.51 11.94
N ALA A 92 16.02 3.82 12.80
CA ALA A 92 15.24 2.81 13.50
C ALA A 92 14.47 1.88 12.54
N LEU A 93 13.86 2.42 11.47
CA LEU A 93 13.21 1.62 10.44
C LEU A 93 14.20 0.73 9.67
N THR A 94 15.42 1.21 9.45
CA THR A 94 16.45 0.44 8.74
C THR A 94 16.81 -0.83 9.51
N GLY A 95 16.86 -0.78 10.84
CA GLY A 95 17.06 -1.95 11.69
C GLY A 95 15.95 -3.01 11.62
N LEU A 96 14.76 -2.64 11.12
CA LEU A 96 13.57 -3.50 11.01
C LEU A 96 13.28 -3.96 9.57
N ARG A 97 14.06 -3.49 8.59
CA ARG A 97 13.89 -3.86 7.18
C ARG A 97 14.37 -5.30 6.93
N ASN A 98 13.55 -6.08 6.24
CA ASN A 98 13.81 -7.48 5.89
C ASN A 98 14.13 -8.34 7.11
N ARG A 99 13.36 -8.14 8.18
CA ARG A 99 13.47 -8.90 9.44
C ARG A 99 12.10 -9.41 9.89
N PRO A 100 12.02 -10.60 10.50
CA PRO A 100 10.83 -11.03 11.24
C PRO A 100 10.42 -9.97 12.28
N GLY A 101 9.12 -9.68 12.37
CA GLY A 101 8.58 -8.63 13.25
C GLY A 101 8.75 -7.19 12.74
N GLY A 102 9.45 -7.00 11.62
CA GLY A 102 9.58 -5.72 10.92
C GLY A 102 8.73 -5.68 9.64
N PHE A 103 9.31 -5.18 8.56
CA PHE A 103 8.67 -5.09 7.24
C PHE A 103 9.61 -5.59 6.15
N TRP A 104 9.06 -5.93 4.99
CA TRP A 104 9.81 -6.52 3.88
C TRP A 104 9.79 -5.60 2.67
N ILE A 105 10.97 -5.32 2.13
CA ILE A 105 11.17 -4.57 0.89
C ILE A 105 11.96 -5.45 -0.07
N ALA A 106 11.49 -5.52 -1.31
CA ALA A 106 12.23 -6.19 -2.36
C ALA A 106 13.61 -5.54 -2.52
N GLY A 107 14.63 -6.37 -2.55
CA GLY A 107 16.02 -5.95 -2.63
C GLY A 107 16.89 -7.14 -3.03
N PRO A 108 18.18 -7.10 -2.70
CA PRO A 108 19.12 -8.17 -3.07
C PRO A 108 18.87 -9.48 -2.30
N ASP A 109 18.17 -9.43 -1.18
CA ASP A 109 17.77 -10.62 -0.42
C ASP A 109 16.56 -11.30 -1.08
N PRO A 110 16.71 -12.52 -1.64
CA PRO A 110 15.62 -13.23 -2.29
C PRO A 110 14.48 -13.60 -1.33
N LEU A 111 14.73 -13.71 -0.01
CA LEU A 111 13.69 -14.02 0.97
C LEU A 111 12.60 -12.94 1.01
N ALA A 112 12.94 -11.69 0.70
CA ALA A 112 11.95 -10.62 0.61
C ALA A 112 10.83 -10.92 -0.42
N ALA A 113 11.13 -11.72 -1.46
CA ALA A 113 10.14 -12.12 -2.45
C ALA A 113 9.09 -13.12 -1.91
N GLU A 114 9.44 -13.90 -0.89
CA GLU A 114 8.54 -14.85 -0.21
C GLU A 114 7.53 -14.12 0.68
N HIS A 115 7.87 -12.91 1.12
CA HIS A 115 7.01 -12.08 1.96
C HIS A 115 6.11 -11.12 1.17
N ALA A 116 6.13 -11.15 -0.15
CA ALA A 116 5.28 -10.27 -0.96
C ALA A 116 3.79 -10.65 -0.83
N LEU A 117 2.91 -9.64 -0.79
CA LEU A 117 1.49 -9.86 -0.99
C LEU A 117 1.22 -10.21 -2.45
N ALA A 118 0.45 -11.28 -2.67
CA ALA A 118 0.00 -11.71 -3.97
C ALA A 118 -1.46 -12.18 -3.86
N GLY A 119 -2.20 -12.00 -4.94
CA GLY A 119 -3.57 -12.45 -5.06
C GLY A 119 -3.99 -12.53 -6.52
N THR A 120 -5.21 -13.00 -6.73
CA THR A 120 -5.81 -13.24 -8.04
C THR A 120 -7.28 -12.88 -7.96
N VAL A 121 -7.79 -12.20 -8.98
CA VAL A 121 -9.21 -11.93 -9.14
C VAL A 121 -9.59 -12.16 -10.61
N PRO A 122 -10.82 -12.60 -10.92
CA PRO A 122 -11.29 -12.69 -12.30
C PRO A 122 -11.28 -11.29 -12.93
N LEU A 123 -10.74 -11.16 -14.14
CA LEU A 123 -10.67 -9.84 -14.78
C LEU A 123 -12.07 -9.34 -15.19
N GLU A 124 -12.94 -10.27 -15.58
CA GLU A 124 -14.32 -10.00 -15.99
C GLU A 124 -15.21 -9.44 -14.86
N SER A 125 -14.82 -9.63 -13.60
CA SER A 125 -15.57 -9.07 -12.46
C SER A 125 -15.18 -7.62 -12.14
N LEU A 126 -14.15 -7.09 -12.79
CA LEU A 126 -13.63 -5.76 -12.52
C LEU A 126 -14.05 -4.75 -13.59
N ALA A 127 -14.42 -3.55 -13.13
CA ALA A 127 -14.61 -2.38 -13.95
C ALA A 127 -13.31 -1.56 -14.09
N SER A 128 -12.43 -1.60 -13.10
CA SER A 128 -11.12 -0.93 -13.21
C SER A 128 -10.08 -1.49 -12.23
N VAL A 129 -8.82 -1.23 -12.57
CA VAL A 129 -7.64 -1.51 -11.73
C VAL A 129 -6.82 -0.24 -11.61
N THR A 130 -6.47 0.15 -10.40
CA THR A 130 -5.62 1.33 -10.16
C THR A 130 -4.44 0.98 -9.27
N LEU A 131 -3.24 1.41 -9.66
CA LEU A 131 -2.05 1.36 -8.82
C LEU A 131 -1.71 2.78 -8.35
N LEU A 132 -1.56 2.96 -7.04
CA LEU A 132 -1.29 4.25 -6.40
C LEU A 132 -0.04 4.17 -5.52
N SER A 133 0.86 5.15 -5.61
CA SER A 133 1.92 5.33 -4.61
C SER A 133 1.36 5.92 -3.31
N ASP A 134 2.11 5.80 -2.20
CA ASP A 134 1.73 6.40 -0.91
C ASP A 134 1.46 7.91 -1.01
N GLY A 135 2.17 8.62 -1.90
CA GLY A 135 1.92 10.03 -2.17
C GLY A 135 0.57 10.31 -2.85
N ALA A 136 0.03 9.35 -3.58
CA ALA A 136 -1.29 9.46 -4.20
C ALA A 136 -2.44 9.00 -3.29
N THR A 137 -2.17 8.15 -2.28
CA THR A 137 -3.21 7.66 -1.35
C THR A 137 -3.43 8.58 -0.15
N ARG A 138 -2.67 9.68 -0.02
CA ARG A 138 -2.68 10.54 1.19
C ARG A 138 -4.05 11.07 1.57
N LEU A 139 -4.96 11.32 0.61
CA LEU A 139 -6.35 11.73 0.92
C LEU A 139 -7.06 10.70 1.82
N VAL A 140 -6.80 9.41 1.61
CA VAL A 140 -7.35 8.31 2.38
C VAL A 140 -6.49 8.04 3.62
N ASP A 141 -5.24 7.64 3.41
CA ASP A 141 -4.41 7.05 4.48
C ASP A 141 -3.88 8.08 5.48
N LYS A 142 -3.66 9.33 5.02
CA LYS A 142 -2.98 10.36 5.82
C LYS A 142 -3.89 11.48 6.29
N PHE A 143 -4.76 11.95 5.41
CA PHE A 143 -5.64 13.08 5.67
C PHE A 143 -7.02 12.65 6.15
N ALA A 144 -7.42 11.40 5.87
CA ALA A 144 -8.74 10.87 6.16
C ALA A 144 -9.87 11.80 5.66
N LEU A 145 -9.67 12.37 4.46
CA LEU A 145 -10.59 13.30 3.79
C LEU A 145 -11.32 12.65 2.61
N ALA A 146 -10.99 11.41 2.29
CA ALA A 146 -11.68 10.63 1.28
C ALA A 146 -11.66 9.15 1.66
N ASP A 147 -12.66 8.40 1.21
CA ASP A 147 -12.60 6.95 1.10
C ASP A 147 -12.19 6.50 -0.33
N TRP A 148 -12.10 5.19 -0.54
CA TRP A 148 -11.70 4.62 -1.82
C TRP A 148 -12.73 4.80 -2.94
N ARG A 149 -14.03 4.91 -2.61
CA ARG A 149 -15.09 5.19 -3.61
C ARG A 149 -15.00 6.62 -4.08
N GLU A 150 -14.72 7.56 -3.17
CA GLU A 150 -14.48 8.96 -3.51
C GLU A 150 -13.21 9.14 -4.34
N VAL A 151 -12.14 8.38 -4.04
CA VAL A 151 -10.94 8.33 -4.89
C VAL A 151 -11.28 7.83 -6.29
N LEU A 152 -12.04 6.73 -6.40
CA LEU A 152 -12.48 6.20 -7.71
C LEU A 152 -13.31 7.24 -8.49
N ALA A 153 -14.25 7.93 -7.83
CA ALA A 153 -15.04 8.97 -8.47
C ALA A 153 -14.19 10.14 -9.00
N VAL A 154 -13.11 10.51 -8.31
CA VAL A 154 -12.16 11.53 -8.79
C VAL A 154 -11.38 11.02 -10.01
N LEU A 155 -10.97 9.75 -10.01
CA LEU A 155 -10.26 9.11 -11.13
C LEU A 155 -11.16 9.05 -12.37
N ASP A 156 -12.42 8.64 -12.22
CA ASP A 156 -13.37 8.53 -13.33
C ASP A 156 -13.75 9.90 -13.91
N SER A 157 -13.76 10.95 -13.08
CA SER A 157 -14.17 12.30 -13.50
C SER A 157 -13.02 13.17 -14.03
N THR A 158 -11.88 13.14 -13.36
CA THR A 158 -10.76 14.07 -13.60
C THR A 158 -9.42 13.39 -13.80
N GLY A 159 -9.41 12.05 -13.78
CA GLY A 159 -8.23 11.25 -14.01
C GLY A 159 -7.18 11.30 -12.90
N PRO A 160 -6.05 10.62 -13.11
CA PRO A 160 -4.86 10.65 -12.25
C PRO A 160 -4.42 12.05 -11.82
N ASP A 161 -4.35 12.99 -12.76
CA ASP A 161 -3.88 14.35 -12.51
C ASP A 161 -4.82 15.11 -11.56
N GLY A 162 -6.14 14.90 -11.70
CA GLY A 162 -7.14 15.47 -10.80
C GLY A 162 -6.99 14.98 -9.36
N LEU A 163 -6.70 13.68 -9.17
CA LEU A 163 -6.43 13.11 -7.85
C LEU A 163 -5.17 13.71 -7.23
N ILE A 164 -4.07 13.77 -7.99
CA ILE A 164 -2.80 14.34 -7.52
C ILE A 164 -2.97 15.82 -7.16
N ARG A 165 -3.66 16.60 -8.00
CA ARG A 165 -3.96 18.02 -7.71
C ARG A 165 -4.69 18.17 -6.38
N ARG A 166 -5.71 17.35 -6.11
CA ARG A 166 -6.47 17.41 -4.85
C ARG A 166 -5.61 17.06 -3.63
N VAL A 167 -4.67 16.12 -3.76
CA VAL A 167 -3.65 15.87 -2.72
C VAL A 167 -2.81 17.13 -2.47
N ARG A 168 -2.34 17.80 -3.53
CA ARG A 168 -1.51 19.01 -3.41
C ARG A 168 -2.25 20.18 -2.79
N GLU A 169 -3.53 20.34 -3.10
CA GLU A 169 -4.37 21.38 -2.49
C GLU A 169 -4.47 21.20 -0.98
N VAL A 170 -4.68 19.96 -0.50
CA VAL A 170 -4.70 19.66 0.93
C VAL A 170 -3.33 19.88 1.57
N GLU A 171 -2.25 19.42 0.92
CA GLU A 171 -0.88 19.63 1.41
C GLU A 171 -0.52 21.11 1.51
N GLY A 172 -0.91 21.92 0.52
CA GLY A 172 -0.69 23.37 0.49
C GLY A 172 -1.48 24.13 1.56
N GLY A 173 -2.60 23.58 2.03
CA GLY A 173 -3.36 24.09 3.17
C GLY A 173 -2.72 23.80 4.54
N ASP A 174 -1.66 22.99 4.59
CA ASP A 174 -0.96 22.61 5.82
C ASP A 174 0.55 22.43 5.55
N PRO A 175 1.28 23.46 5.07
CA PRO A 175 2.64 23.31 4.53
C PRO A 175 3.64 22.73 5.55
N ASP A 176 3.44 23.04 6.83
CA ASP A 176 4.28 22.62 7.96
C ASP A 176 3.83 21.29 8.59
N GLY A 177 2.78 20.64 8.08
CA GLY A 177 2.29 19.39 8.67
C GLY A 177 1.70 19.51 10.06
N ARG A 178 1.20 20.67 10.47
CA ARG A 178 0.65 20.86 11.82
C ARG A 178 -0.69 20.16 11.99
N ARG A 179 -1.55 20.23 10.97
CA ARG A 179 -2.85 19.56 10.98
C ARG A 179 -2.69 18.06 10.71
N TRP A 180 -1.82 17.71 9.77
CA TRP A 180 -1.52 16.32 9.44
C TRP A 180 0.00 16.07 9.49
N PRO A 181 0.53 15.68 10.67
CA PRO A 181 1.97 15.47 10.90
C PRO A 181 2.60 14.48 9.93
N ARG A 182 3.66 14.86 9.24
CA ARG A 182 4.26 14.08 8.16
C ARG A 182 5.74 14.39 7.95
N GLY A 183 6.51 13.39 7.48
CA GLY A 183 7.95 13.54 7.28
C GLY A 183 8.36 14.48 6.13
N LYS A 184 7.42 14.85 5.26
CA LYS A 184 7.64 15.78 4.13
C LYS A 184 6.33 16.42 3.70
N THR A 185 6.40 17.70 3.30
CA THR A 185 5.25 18.47 2.84
C THR A 185 4.56 17.78 1.66
N HIS A 186 5.34 17.40 0.65
CA HIS A 186 4.90 16.66 -0.53
C HIS A 186 5.63 15.32 -0.62
N ASP A 187 4.88 14.26 -0.97
CA ASP A 187 5.42 12.97 -1.38
C ASP A 187 5.30 12.80 -2.89
N ASP A 188 6.17 12.01 -3.50
CA ASP A 188 6.06 11.66 -4.91
C ASP A 188 4.76 10.87 -5.11
N ALA A 189 3.92 11.37 -6.03
CA ALA A 189 2.60 10.83 -6.27
C ALA A 189 2.53 10.27 -7.68
N THR A 190 2.28 8.97 -7.78
CA THR A 190 2.12 8.25 -9.04
C THR A 190 0.82 7.49 -9.01
N VAL A 191 0.06 7.58 -10.10
CA VAL A 191 -1.20 6.87 -10.28
C VAL A 191 -1.22 6.27 -11.68
N VAL A 192 -1.53 4.98 -11.77
CA VAL A 192 -1.86 4.31 -13.03
C VAL A 192 -3.29 3.81 -12.88
N HIS A 193 -4.20 4.35 -13.69
CA HIS A 193 -5.61 3.97 -13.67
C HIS A 193 -5.96 3.28 -14.99
N TRP A 194 -6.49 2.05 -14.90
CA TRP A 194 -6.86 1.23 -16.03
C TRP A 194 -8.36 0.88 -15.94
N PRO A 195 -9.24 1.58 -16.66
CA PRO A 195 -10.62 1.14 -16.83
C PRO A 195 -10.67 -0.09 -17.74
N LEU A 196 -11.52 -1.05 -17.38
CA LEU A 196 -11.79 -2.26 -18.14
C LEU A 196 -13.10 -2.06 -18.91
N SER A 197 -13.15 -2.59 -20.13
CA SER A 197 -14.24 -2.43 -21.10
C SER A 197 -14.83 -3.78 -21.48
#